data_AF-A0AAF0PIS4-F1
#
_entry.id   AF-A0AAF0PIS4-F1
#
_cell.length_a   1.000
_cell.length_b   1.000
_cell.length_c   1.000
_cell.angle_alpha   90.00
_cell.angle_beta   90.00
_cell.angle_gamma   90.00
#
_symmetry.space_group_name_H-M   'P 1'
#
loop_
_entity.id
_entity.type
_entity.pdbx_description
1 polymer ?
#
loop_
_entity_poly.entity_id
_entity_poly.type
_entity_poly.pdbx_seq_one_letter_code
_entity_poly.pdbx_strand_id
1 'polypeptide(L)' 'MAFAGIVAQFRAHPVATVLELGSVLVCCLLFAGTFVLLSTGVPTGRGDPWLVLIGIGVAFVLFWTALVPLYERTLE' A
#
# COMPACT_ATOMS: atom_id res chain seq x y z
N MET A 1 16.61 -1.25 18.74
CA MET A 1 15.61 -0.39 19.42
C MET A 1 14.33 -0.23 18.60
N ALA A 2 14.40 0.11 17.30
CA ALA A 2 13.19 0.26 16.45
C ALA A 2 12.30 -1.01 16.35
N PHE A 3 12.89 -2.19 16.13
CA PHE A 3 12.14 -3.45 16.04
C PHE A 3 11.40 -3.83 17.33
N ALA A 4 12.00 -3.55 18.49
CA ALA A 4 11.36 -3.79 19.78
C ALA A 4 10.14 -2.87 20.00
N GLY A 5 10.21 -1.62 19.50
CA GLY A 5 9.08 -0.69 19.50
C GLY A 5 7.94 -1.13 18.58
N ILE A 6 8.25 -1.60 17.36
CA ILE A 6 7.25 -2.17 16.44
C ILE A 6 6.55 -3.38 17.06
N VAL A 7 7.31 -4.30 17.68
CA VAL A 7 6.75 -5.49 18.33
C VAL A 7 5.89 -5.13 19.54
N ALA A 8 6.25 -4.09 20.30
CA ALA A 8 5.42 -3.60 21.41
C ALA A 8 4.11 -2.95 20.90
N GLN A 9 4.19 -2.11 19.86
CA GLN A 9 3.04 -1.51 19.20
C GLN A 9 2.09 -2.58 18.62
N PHE A 10 2.66 -3.63 18.01
CA PHE A 10 1.91 -4.74 17.44
C PHE A 10 1.13 -5.53 18.49
N ARG A 11 1.65 -5.65 19.73
CA ARG A 11 0.91 -6.27 20.84
C ARG A 11 -0.23 -5.39 21.36
N ALA A 12 -0.04 -4.07 21.35
CA ALA A 12 -1.04 -3.12 21.83
C ALA A 12 -2.17 -2.89 20.82
N HIS A 13 -1.82 -2.74 19.53
CA HIS A 13 -2.73 -2.44 18.44
C HIS A 13 -2.33 -3.23 17.18
N PRO A 14 -2.60 -4.55 17.15
CA PRO A 14 -2.13 -5.43 16.08
C PRO A 14 -2.66 -5.01 14.71
N VAL A 15 -3.94 -4.68 14.61
CA VAL A 15 -4.58 -4.30 13.34
C VAL A 15 -4.01 -2.99 12.80
N ALA A 16 -3.91 -1.96 13.63
CA ALA A 16 -3.35 -0.66 13.22
C ALA A 16 -1.88 -0.80 12.78
N THR A 17 -1.09 -1.55 13.53
CA THR A 17 0.34 -1.74 13.20
C THR A 17 0.54 -2.50 11.90
N VAL A 18 -0.29 -3.52 11.62
CA VAL A 18 -0.29 -4.24 10.32
C VAL A 18 -0.68 -3.30 9.17
N LEU A 19 -1.69 -2.45 9.35
CA LEU A 19 -2.14 -1.52 8.31
C LEU A 19 -1.08 -0.48 7.98
N GLU A 20 -0.39 0.06 8.99
CA GLU A 20 0.71 1.01 8.80
C GLU A 20 1.90 0.37 8.07
N LEU A 21 2.38 -0.79 8.55
CA LEU A 21 3.48 -1.51 7.90
C LEU A 21 3.11 -1.99 6.50
N GLY A 22 1.88 -2.46 6.32
CA GLY A 22 1.34 -2.85 5.01
C GLY A 22 1.32 -1.68 4.05
N SER A 23 0.90 -0.50 4.52
CA SER A 23 0.88 0.74 3.73
C SER A 23 2.28 1.15 3.27
N VAL A 24 3.26 1.12 4.18
CA VAL A 24 4.67 1.38 3.83
C VAL A 24 5.16 0.40 2.77
N LEU A 25 4.86 -0.90 2.95
CA LEU A 25 5.29 -1.94 2.02
C LEU A 25 4.65 -1.76 0.64
N VAL A 26 3.36 -1.45 0.55
CA VAL A 26 2.69 -1.15 -0.73
C VAL A 26 3.32 0.07 -1.40
N CYS A 27 3.59 1.15 -0.65
CA CYS A 27 4.26 2.34 -1.17
C CYS A 27 5.67 2.01 -1.71
N CYS A 28 6.45 1.20 -0.99
CA CYS A 28 7.77 0.76 -1.45
C CYS A 28 7.68 -0.06 -2.74
N LEU A 29 6.71 -0.98 -2.84
CA LEU A 29 6.50 -1.79 -4.04
C LEU A 29 6.04 -0.95 -5.24
N LEU A 30 5.12 0.00 -5.04
CA LEU A 30 4.69 0.92 -6.10
C LEU A 30 5.86 1.78 -6.59
N PHE A 31 6.69 2.30 -5.67
CA PHE A 31 7.85 3.08 -6.04
C PHE A 31 8.88 2.24 -6.81
N ALA A 32 9.27 1.08 -6.27
CA ALA A 32 10.23 0.20 -6.90
C ALA A 32 9.72 -0.31 -8.26
N GLY A 33 8.45 -0.70 -8.34
CA GLY A 33 7.79 -1.12 -9.58
C GLY A 33 7.80 -0.02 -10.62
N THR A 34 7.50 1.23 -10.23
CA THR A 34 7.52 2.38 -11.14
C THR A 34 8.94 2.64 -11.63
N PHE A 35 9.93 2.61 -10.73
CA PHE A 35 11.32 2.81 -11.08
C PHE A 35 11.85 1.76 -12.06
N VAL A 36 11.51 0.49 -11.83
CA VAL A 36 11.85 -0.61 -12.75
C VAL A 36 11.17 -0.43 -14.10
N LEU A 37 9.87 -0.11 -14.11
CA LEU A 37 9.13 0.14 -15.36
C LEU A 37 9.72 1.30 -16.16
N LEU A 38 10.12 2.38 -15.49
CA LEU A 38 10.80 3.51 -16.13
C LEU A 38 12.18 3.12 -16.66
N SER A 39 12.95 2.30 -15.95
CA SER A 39 14.27 1.87 -16.40
C SER A 39 14.24 0.87 -17.56
N THR A 40 13.13 0.15 -17.74
CA THR A 40 12.94 -0.77 -18.88
C THR A 40 12.60 -0.08 -20.21
N GLY A 41 12.44 1.24 -20.24
CA GLY A 41 12.17 2.02 -21.44
C GLY A 41 10.68 2.15 -21.77
N VAL A 42 10.38 2.72 -22.95
CA VAL A 42 9.00 3.03 -23.37
C VAL A 42 8.16 1.76 -23.45
N PRO A 43 6.94 1.73 -22.86
CA PRO A 43 6.09 0.56 -22.93
C PRO A 43 5.83 0.15 -24.38
N THR A 44 6.23 -1.07 -24.73
CA THR A 44 5.95 -1.68 -26.04
C THR A 44 4.75 -2.62 -25.89
N GLY A 45 3.63 -2.29 -26.55
CA GLY A 45 2.39 -3.07 -26.47
C GLY A 45 1.31 -2.45 -25.55
N ARG A 46 0.50 -3.30 -24.91
CA ARG A 46 -0.73 -2.88 -24.17
C ARG A 46 -0.45 -2.14 -22.86
N GLY A 47 0.80 -2.15 -22.37
CA GLY A 47 1.17 -1.50 -21.12
C GLY A 47 0.63 -2.21 -19.87
N ASP A 48 0.30 -3.50 -19.96
CA ASP A 48 -0.26 -4.31 -18.86
C ASP A 48 0.47 -4.15 -17.50
N PRO A 49 1.82 -4.12 -17.42
CA PRO A 49 2.47 -3.93 -16.12
C PRO A 49 2.28 -2.52 -15.54
N TRP A 50 2.09 -1.50 -16.37
CA TRP A 50 1.69 -0.17 -15.91
C TRP A 50 0.26 -0.17 -15.38
N LEU A 51 -0.65 -0.87 -16.04
CA LEU A 51 -2.05 -0.99 -15.60
C LEU A 51 -2.15 -1.72 -14.25
N VAL A 52 -1.35 -2.76 -14.03
CA VAL A 52 -1.29 -3.45 -12.73
C VAL A 52 -0.82 -2.50 -11.64
N LEU A 53 0.24 -1.73 -11.90
CA LEU A 53 0.79 -0.79 -10.92
C LEU A 53 -0.22 0.31 -10.57
N ILE A 54 -0.88 0.89 -11.58
CA ILE A 54 -1.95 1.87 -11.41
C ILE A 54 -3.12 1.24 -10.64
N GLY A 55 -3.53 0.02 -10.98
CA GLY A 55 -4.61 -0.70 -10.31
C GLY A 55 -4.34 -0.91 -8.82
N ILE A 56 -3.11 -1.31 -8.46
CA ILE A 56 -2.69 -1.45 -7.06
C ILE A 56 -2.74 -0.09 -6.35
N GLY A 57 -2.22 0.97 -6.98
CA GLY A 57 -2.26 2.32 -6.43
C GLY A 57 -3.68 2.84 -6.18
N VAL A 58 -4.58 2.64 -7.15
CA VAL A 58 -5.99 3.02 -7.03
C VAL A 58 -6.68 2.24 -5.91
N ALA A 59 -6.50 0.92 -5.85
CA ALA A 59 -7.07 0.10 -4.79
C ALA A 59 -6.59 0.53 -3.41
N PHE A 60 -5.30 0.84 -3.28
CA PHE A 60 -4.71 1.33 -2.03
C PHE A 60 -5.29 2.69 -1.60
N VAL A 61 -5.48 3.61 -2.54
CA VAL A 61 -6.12 4.91 -2.26
C VAL A 61 -7.58 4.71 -1.85
N LEU A 62 -8.35 3.88 -2.57
CA LEU A 62 -9.75 3.60 -2.24
C LEU A 62 -9.91 2.95 -0.86
N PHE A 63 -8.99 2.08 -0.49
CA PHE A 63 -8.96 1.47 0.84
C PHE A 63 -8.92 2.54 1.92
N TRP A 64 -7.97 3.48 1.85
CA TRP A 64 -7.82 4.53 2.86
C TRP A 64 -8.87 5.64 2.79
N THR A 65 -9.30 6.01 1.59
CA THR A 65 -10.18 7.17 1.39
C THR A 65 -11.66 6.85 1.50
N ALA A 66 -12.06 5.62 1.20
CA ALA A 66 -13.47 5.22 1.16
C ALA A 66 -13.76 4.07 2.12
N LEU A 67 -12.95 3.01 2.11
CA LEU A 67 -13.27 1.81 2.90
C LEU A 67 -13.09 2.04 4.41
N VAL A 68 -11.97 2.64 4.84
CA VAL A 68 -11.72 2.93 6.25
C VAL A 68 -12.78 3.89 6.83
N PRO A 69 -13.08 5.04 6.20
CA PRO A 69 -14.14 5.93 6.69
C PRO A 69 -15.53 5.29 6.71
N LEU A 70 -15.82 4.39 5.77
CA LEU A 70 -17.09 3.68 5.74
C LEU A 70 -17.18 2.68 6.89
N TYR A 71 -16.12 1.91 7.14
CA TYR A 71 -16.03 0.96 8.26
C TYR A 71 -16.28 1.66 9.60
N GLU A 72 -15.59 2.78 9.83
CA GLU A 72 -15.77 3.61 11.03
C GLU A 72 -17.23 4.03 11.21
N ARG A 73 -17.85 4.59 10.16
CA ARG A 73 -19.25 5.04 10.19
C ARG A 73 -20.29 3.91 10.35
N THR A 74 -19.97 2.68 9.96
CA THR A 74 -20.91 1.55 10.07
C THR A 74 -20.85 0.82 11.41
N LEU A 75 -19.79 1.03 12.18
CA LEU A 75 -19.62 0.45 13.52
C LEU A 75 -19.89 1.44 14.66
N GLU A 76 -20.04 2.73 14.34
CA GLU A 76 -20.77 3.70 15.17
C GLU A 76 -22.27 3.40 15.19
#